data_AF-A0A959UMX2-F1
#
_entry.id   AF-A0A959UMX2-F1
#
_cell.length_a   1.000
_cell.length_b   1.000
_cell.length_c   1.000
_cell.angle_alpha   90.00
_cell.angle_beta   90.00
_cell.angle_gamma   90.00
#
_symmetry.space_group_name_H-M   'P 1'
#
loop_
_entity.id
_entity.type
_entity.pdbx_description
1 polymer ?
#
loop_
_entity_poly.entity_id
_entity_poly.type
_entity_poly.pdbx_seq_one_letter_code
_entity_poly.pdbx_strand_id
1 'polypeptide(L)'
;MCTRSVMVFMLLLAILGTKAQEPQDRGMLALRSDICRCMEALDPEASDAVYERGFRTCLGEGVLRHPGEVRTLLKDSPEVGTSGYRLGISIGTLMRSSCPAYQRALARIRTSLERSEGAD
;
A
#
# COMPACT_ATOMS: atom_id res chain seq x y z
N MET A 1 55.59 -10.55 -13.02
CA MET A 1 54.85 -9.28 -12.90
C MET A 1 53.52 -9.40 -13.64
N CYS A 2 52.46 -9.97 -13.04
CA CYS A 2 51.18 -10.14 -13.74
C CYS A 2 49.97 -10.30 -12.79
N THR A 3 49.91 -9.50 -11.72
CA THR A 3 48.80 -9.55 -10.75
C THR A 3 48.20 -8.19 -10.43
N ARG A 4 48.78 -7.09 -10.94
CA ARG A 4 48.30 -5.72 -10.64
C ARG A 4 47.19 -5.22 -11.57
N SER A 5 47.03 -5.75 -12.78
CA SER A 5 46.02 -5.24 -13.73
C SER A 5 44.60 -5.76 -13.48
N VAL A 6 44.42 -6.90 -12.80
CA VAL A 6 43.08 -7.50 -12.60
C VAL A 6 42.29 -6.77 -11.51
N MET A 7 42.98 -6.17 -10.53
CA MET A 7 42.34 -5.55 -9.37
C MET A 7 41.67 -4.19 -9.69
N VAL A 8 42.13 -3.50 -10.74
CA VAL A 8 41.57 -2.20 -11.15
C VAL A 8 40.24 -2.38 -11.88
N PHE A 9 40.06 -3.47 -12.64
CA PHE A 9 38.83 -3.71 -13.39
C PHE A 9 37.65 -4.12 -12.48
N MET A 10 37.93 -4.81 -11.37
CA MET A 10 36.93 -5.16 -10.35
C MET A 10 36.43 -3.94 -9.55
N LEU A 11 37.26 -2.91 -9.36
CA LEU A 11 36.84 -1.70 -8.65
C LEU A 11 35.93 -0.80 -9.49
N LEU A 12 36.06 -0.81 -10.83
CA LEU A 12 35.23 -0.03 -11.74
C LEU A 12 33.81 -0.60 -11.90
N LEU A 13 33.63 -1.91 -11.76
CA LEU A 13 32.31 -2.57 -11.84
C LEU A 13 31.43 -2.31 -10.60
N ALA A 14 32.01 -1.95 -9.46
CA ALA A 14 31.27 -1.66 -8.23
C ALA A 14 30.58 -0.27 -8.26
N ILE A 15 31.02 0.65 -9.11
CA ILE A 15 30.53 2.05 -9.12
C ILE A 15 29.31 2.24 -10.04
N LEU A 16 29.07 1.31 -10.98
CA LEU A 16 27.95 1.38 -11.95
C LEU A 16 26.66 0.67 -11.47
N GLY A 17 26.67 0.09 -10.27
CA GLY A 17 25.56 -0.74 -9.75
C GLY A 17 24.44 -0.01 -9.01
N THR A 18 24.62 1.27 -8.62
CA THR A 18 23.60 2.02 -7.88
C THR A 18 22.53 2.58 -8.82
N LYS A 19 21.66 1.69 -9.30
CA LYS A 19 20.37 2.11 -9.88
C LYS A 19 19.54 2.75 -8.77
N ALA A 20 19.37 4.07 -8.84
CA ALA A 20 18.52 4.83 -7.93
C ALA A 20 17.07 4.28 -7.94
N GLN A 21 16.71 3.47 -6.94
CA GLN A 21 15.34 3.02 -6.66
C GLN A 21 14.49 4.09 -5.94
N GLU A 22 15.07 5.26 -5.65
CA GLU A 22 14.45 6.30 -4.82
C GLU A 22 13.06 6.82 -5.26
N PRO A 23 12.71 6.97 -6.55
CA PRO A 23 11.42 7.57 -6.90
C PRO A 23 10.22 6.68 -6.54
N GLN A 24 10.35 5.36 -6.71
CA GLN A 24 9.27 4.40 -6.53
C GLN A 24 8.94 4.19 -5.04
N ASP A 25 9.98 4.09 -4.20
CA ASP A 25 9.81 3.91 -2.76
C ASP A 25 9.21 5.15 -2.09
N ARG A 26 9.58 6.36 -2.56
CA ARG A 26 8.99 7.61 -2.07
C ARG A 26 7.52 7.75 -2.46
N GLY A 27 7.16 7.38 -3.69
CA GLY A 27 5.76 7.36 -4.14
C GLY A 27 4.90 6.41 -3.30
N MET A 28 5.38 5.18 -3.12
CA MET A 28 4.66 4.18 -2.31
C MET A 28 4.50 4.62 -0.85
N LEU A 29 5.51 5.28 -0.28
CA LEU A 29 5.46 5.88 1.04
C LEU A 29 4.36 6.96 1.13
N ALA A 30 4.23 7.80 0.11
CA ALA A 30 3.22 8.86 0.05
C ALA A 30 1.80 8.29 -0.03
N LEU A 31 1.54 7.33 -0.93
CA LEU A 31 0.26 6.62 -1.03
C LEU A 31 -0.14 6.03 0.33
N ARG A 32 0.79 5.29 0.96
CA ARG A 32 0.56 4.69 2.26
C ARG A 32 0.26 5.75 3.33
N SER A 33 1.08 6.79 3.41
CA SER A 33 0.97 7.82 4.44
C SER A 33 -0.36 8.54 4.36
N ASP A 34 -0.80 8.86 3.14
CA ASP A 34 -2.06 9.56 2.90
C ASP A 34 -3.28 8.72 3.28
N ILE A 35 -3.30 7.44 2.90
CA ILE A 35 -4.39 6.54 3.30
C ILE A 35 -4.37 6.40 4.83
N CYS A 36 -3.19 6.18 5.44
CA CYS A 36 -3.11 5.97 6.88
C CYS A 36 -3.59 7.18 7.68
N ARG A 37 -3.16 8.39 7.29
CA ARG A 37 -3.59 9.65 7.90
C ARG A 37 -5.10 9.87 7.75
N CYS A 38 -5.68 9.50 6.60
CA CYS A 38 -7.13 9.56 6.42
C CYS A 38 -7.85 8.60 7.38
N MET A 39 -7.34 7.37 7.54
CA MET A 39 -7.91 6.38 8.47
C MET A 39 -7.82 6.83 9.92
N GLU A 40 -6.76 7.53 10.31
CA GLU A 40 -6.60 8.11 11.66
C GLU A 40 -7.64 9.19 11.96
N ALA A 41 -8.14 9.88 10.94
CA ALA A 41 -9.15 10.92 11.06
C ALA A 41 -10.60 10.38 11.07
N LEU A 42 -10.80 9.06 10.93
CA LEU A 42 -12.13 8.46 11.01
C LEU A 42 -12.66 8.52 12.44
N ASP A 43 -13.91 8.96 12.58
CA ASP A 43 -14.60 9.03 13.87
C ASP A 43 -14.96 7.61 14.40
N PRO A 44 -14.38 7.18 15.53
CA PRO A 44 -14.67 5.87 16.13
C PRO A 44 -16.11 5.74 16.65
N GLU A 45 -16.83 6.83 16.85
CA GLU A 45 -18.20 6.84 17.39
C GLU A 45 -19.29 7.01 16.31
N ALA A 46 -18.89 7.22 15.05
CA ALA A 46 -19.82 7.34 13.94
C ALA A 46 -20.72 6.10 13.79
N SER A 47 -21.88 6.20 13.12
CA SER A 47 -22.66 5.00 12.81
C SER A 47 -21.90 4.09 11.83
N ASP A 48 -22.23 2.80 11.81
CA ASP A 48 -21.57 1.81 10.94
C ASP A 48 -21.56 2.24 9.46
N ALA A 49 -22.69 2.71 8.94
CA ALA A 49 -22.81 3.19 7.56
C ALA A 49 -21.94 4.43 7.27
N VAL A 50 -21.81 5.35 8.23
CA VAL A 50 -20.96 6.54 8.10
C VAL A 50 -19.49 6.13 8.15
N TYR A 51 -19.13 5.23 9.06
CA TYR A 51 -17.78 4.73 9.20
C TYR A 51 -17.32 3.94 7.97
N GLU A 52 -18.15 3.03 7.46
CA GLU A 52 -17.89 2.27 6.24
C GLU A 52 -17.68 3.20 5.04
N ARG A 53 -18.55 4.21 4.89
CA ARG A 53 -18.40 5.22 3.84
C ARG A 53 -17.07 5.97 3.99
N GLY A 54 -16.72 6.40 5.20
CA GLY A 54 -15.45 7.06 5.47
C GLY A 54 -14.26 6.19 5.11
N PHE A 55 -14.27 4.93 5.54
CA PHE A 55 -13.24 3.94 5.21
C PHE A 55 -13.07 3.76 3.70
N ARG A 56 -14.18 3.56 2.96
CA ARG A 56 -14.16 3.43 1.49
C ARG A 56 -13.67 4.70 0.83
N THR A 57 -14.04 5.87 1.34
CA THR A 57 -13.58 7.17 0.85
C THR A 57 -12.08 7.32 1.01
N CYS A 58 -11.52 6.99 2.18
CA CYS A 58 -10.08 7.06 2.41
C CYS A 58 -9.28 6.19 1.44
N LEU A 59 -9.75 4.97 1.16
CA LEU A 59 -9.13 4.09 0.17
C LEU A 59 -9.27 4.63 -1.25
N GLY A 60 -10.47 5.06 -1.63
CA GLY A 60 -10.76 5.60 -2.95
C GLY A 60 -9.93 6.85 -3.26
N GLU A 61 -9.90 7.81 -2.35
CA GLU A 61 -9.12 9.05 -2.50
C GLU A 61 -7.62 8.78 -2.57
N GLY A 62 -7.11 7.83 -1.79
CA GLY A 62 -5.71 7.41 -1.89
C GLY A 62 -5.37 6.84 -3.27
N VAL A 63 -6.23 5.97 -3.80
CA VAL A 63 -6.07 5.40 -5.15
C VAL A 63 -6.11 6.48 -6.23
N LEU A 64 -7.03 7.44 -6.12
CA LEU A 64 -7.20 8.51 -7.09
C LEU A 64 -6.03 9.51 -7.07
N ARG A 65 -5.48 9.83 -5.89
CA ARG A 65 -4.36 10.76 -5.75
C ARG A 65 -3.01 10.19 -6.20
N HIS A 66 -2.84 8.87 -6.17
CA HIS A 66 -1.57 8.19 -6.44
C HIS A 66 -1.67 7.15 -7.58
N PRO A 67 -2.04 7.57 -8.81
CA PRO A 67 -2.30 6.64 -9.92
C PRO A 67 -1.03 5.96 -10.46
N GLY A 68 0.16 6.50 -10.20
CA GLY A 68 1.43 5.87 -10.58
C GLY A 68 1.69 4.62 -9.73
N GLU A 69 1.56 4.80 -8.42
CA GLU A 69 1.78 3.80 -7.39
C GLU A 69 0.75 2.67 -7.49
N VAL A 70 -0.51 3.01 -7.75
CA VAL A 70 -1.58 2.04 -8.01
C VAL A 70 -1.25 1.16 -9.23
N ARG A 71 -0.75 1.75 -10.31
CA ARG A 71 -0.32 0.99 -11.50
C ARG A 71 0.86 0.07 -11.18
N THR A 72 1.80 0.51 -10.35
CA THR A 72 2.88 -0.33 -9.85
C THR A 72 2.35 -1.50 -9.02
N LEU A 73 1.48 -1.24 -8.03
CA LEU A 73 0.86 -2.30 -7.21
C LEU A 73 0.11 -3.34 -8.05
N LEU A 74 -0.50 -2.91 -9.15
CA LEU A 74 -1.19 -3.81 -10.08
C LEU A 74 -0.22 -4.59 -10.97
N LYS A 75 0.94 -4.04 -11.34
CA LYS A 75 1.96 -4.79 -12.09
C LYS A 75 2.58 -5.91 -11.26
N ASP A 76 2.79 -5.63 -9.97
CA ASP A 76 3.47 -6.56 -9.06
C ASP A 76 2.50 -7.58 -8.42
N SER A 77 1.19 -7.40 -8.62
CA SER A 77 0.14 -8.27 -8.08
C SER A 77 -0.05 -9.51 -8.95
N PRO A 78 -0.27 -10.72 -8.38
CA PRO A 78 -0.64 -11.89 -9.16
C PRO A 78 -1.90 -11.63 -10.00
N GLU A 79 -1.95 -12.15 -11.23
CA GLU A 79 -3.08 -11.99 -12.15
C GLU A 79 -4.24 -12.91 -11.80
N VAL A 80 -4.90 -12.63 -10.66
CA VAL A 80 -6.06 -13.37 -10.17
C VAL A 80 -7.27 -12.45 -10.06
N GLY A 81 -8.38 -12.81 -10.71
CA GLY A 81 -9.63 -12.05 -10.65
C GLY A 81 -9.57 -10.69 -11.37
N THR A 82 -10.46 -9.77 -10.99
CA THR A 82 -10.56 -8.44 -11.61
C THR A 82 -9.47 -7.49 -11.10
N SER A 83 -9.13 -6.45 -11.87
CA SER A 83 -8.16 -5.43 -11.43
C SER A 83 -8.54 -4.77 -10.10
N GLY A 84 -9.84 -4.56 -9.84
CA GLY A 84 -10.32 -4.03 -8.57
C GLY A 84 -10.05 -4.98 -7.39
N TYR A 85 -10.26 -6.28 -7.61
CA TYR A 85 -9.97 -7.30 -6.60
C TYR A 85 -8.46 -7.36 -6.29
N ARG A 86 -7.63 -7.41 -7.33
CA ARG A 86 -6.15 -7.39 -7.21
C ARG A 86 -5.66 -6.16 -6.47
N LEU A 87 -6.20 -4.99 -6.82
CA LEU A 87 -5.88 -3.74 -6.14
C LEU A 87 -6.26 -3.78 -4.67
N GLY A 88 -7.45 -4.28 -4.34
CA GLY A 88 -7.92 -4.45 -2.97
C GLY A 88 -6.98 -5.32 -2.14
N ILE A 89 -6.51 -6.44 -2.70
CA ILE A 89 -5.51 -7.30 -2.04
C ILE A 89 -4.20 -6.56 -1.84
N SER A 90 -3.64 -5.96 -2.90
CA SER A 90 -2.33 -5.30 -2.84
C SER A 90 -2.32 -4.14 -1.84
N ILE A 91 -3.33 -3.26 -1.88
CA ILE A 91 -3.47 -2.16 -0.91
C ILE A 91 -3.72 -2.73 0.48
N GLY A 92 -4.61 -3.72 0.62
CA GLY A 92 -4.90 -4.32 1.93
C GLY A 92 -3.68 -4.98 2.58
N THR A 93 -2.78 -5.56 1.78
CA THR A 93 -1.51 -6.13 2.24
C THR A 93 -0.52 -5.03 2.62
N LEU A 94 -0.35 -4.02 1.76
CA LEU A 94 0.50 -2.86 2.01
C LEU A 94 0.11 -2.15 3.33
N MET A 95 -1.17 -1.87 3.51
CA MET A 95 -1.67 -1.14 4.67
C MET A 95 -1.61 -1.98 5.95
N ARG A 96 -1.86 -3.29 5.88
CA ARG A 96 -1.77 -4.18 7.05
C ARG A 96 -0.39 -4.19 7.68
N SER A 97 0.67 -4.20 6.89
CA SER A 97 2.03 -4.28 7.43
C SER A 97 2.53 -2.97 8.05
N SER A 98 1.86 -1.84 7.78
CA SER A 98 2.48 -0.53 7.95
C SER A 98 1.56 0.59 8.46
N CYS A 99 0.28 0.32 8.69
CA CYS A 99 -0.68 1.29 9.22
C CYS A 99 -1.57 0.66 10.32
N PRO A 100 -1.30 0.92 11.61
CA PRO A 100 -2.14 0.44 12.71
C PRO A 100 -3.58 0.95 12.65
N ALA A 101 -3.80 2.18 12.18
CA ALA A 101 -5.14 2.76 12.02
C ALA A 101 -5.98 1.97 11.01
N TYR A 102 -5.38 1.51 9.91
CA TYR A 102 -6.05 0.65 8.94
C TYR A 102 -6.50 -0.68 9.57
N GLN A 103 -5.67 -1.30 10.42
CA GLN A 103 -6.04 -2.55 11.09
C GLN A 103 -7.23 -2.36 12.04
N ARG A 104 -7.23 -1.27 12.82
CA ARG A 104 -8.37 -0.93 13.70
C ARG A 104 -9.64 -0.67 12.90
N ALA A 105 -9.53 0.11 11.82
CA ALA A 105 -10.67 0.39 10.95
C ALA A 105 -11.22 -0.89 10.32
N LEU A 106 -10.34 -1.75 9.80
CA LEU A 106 -10.74 -3.04 9.21
C LEU A 106 -11.40 -3.97 10.23
N ALA A 107 -10.91 -4.01 11.48
CA ALA A 107 -11.52 -4.78 12.55
C ALA A 107 -12.95 -4.29 12.84
N ARG A 108 -13.14 -2.98 12.94
CA ARG A 108 -14.46 -2.38 13.14
C ARG A 108 -15.44 -2.71 12.01
N ILE A 109 -15.00 -2.59 10.75
CA ILE A 109 -15.83 -2.93 9.59
C ILE A 109 -16.26 -4.40 9.63
N ARG A 110 -15.36 -5.33 9.99
CA ARG A 110 -15.72 -6.76 10.12
C ARG A 110 -16.79 -6.97 11.18
N THR A 111 -16.63 -6.38 12.36
CA THR A 111 -17.64 -6.48 13.42
C THR A 111 -19.00 -5.89 13.00
N SER A 112 -19.00 -4.82 12.20
CA SER A 112 -20.24 -4.27 11.64
C SER A 112 -20.93 -5.25 10.68
N LEU A 113 -20.17 -5.94 9.83
CA LEU A 113 -20.71 -6.90 8.86
C LEU A 113 -21.30 -8.12 9.56
N GLU A 114 -20.58 -8.67 10.54
CA GLU A 114 -21.06 -9.81 11.35
C GLU A 114 -22.38 -9.49 12.06
N ARG A 115 -22.54 -8.25 12.53
CA ARG A 115 -23.79 -7.79 13.16
C ARG A 115 -24.95 -7.69 12.17
N SER A 116 -24.67 -7.30 10.93
CA SER A 116 -25.71 -7.24 9.89
C SER A 116 -26.14 -8.62 9.38
N GLU A 117 -25.24 -9.62 9.39
CA GLU A 117 -25.55 -10.99 8.94
C GLU A 117 -26.31 -11.81 9.99
N GLY A 118 -26.21 -11.47 11.28
CA GLY A 118 -26.95 -12.12 12.36
C GLY A 118 -28.33 -11.53 12.65
N ALA A 119 -28.80 -10.57 11.84
CA ALA A 119 -30.07 -9.87 12.02
C ALA A 119 -31.22 -10.44 11.15
N ASP A 120 -30.97 -11.54 10.43
CA ASP A 120 -31.95 -12.24 9.59
C ASP A 120 -32.62 -13.43 10.31
#